data_AF-A0A0F9NZR2-F1
#
_entry.id   AF-A0A0F9NZR2-F1
#
_cell.length_a   1.000
_cell.length_b   1.000
_cell.length_c   1.000
_cell.angle_alpha   90.00
_cell.angle_beta   90.00
_cell.angle_gamma   90.00
#
_symmetry.space_group_name_H-M   'P 1'
#
loop_
_entity.id
_entity.type
_entity.pdbx_description
1 polymer ?
#
loop_
_entity_poly.entity_id
_entity_poly.type
_entity_poly.pdbx_seq_one_letter_code
_entity_poly.pdbx_strand_id
1 'polypeptide(L)' 'MDPTEEKRIIEDILKKRRLSYSIELLDVQGNKYTVRNNFGSTIVYIKKKDNYFLEAELD' A
#
# COMPACT_ATOMS: atom_id res chain seq x y z
N MET A 1 -14.36 0.37 5.67
CA MET A 1 -13.25 1.28 5.97
C MET A 1 -13.71 2.69 5.66
N ASP A 2 -13.27 3.69 6.41
CA ASP A 2 -13.61 5.08 6.11
C ASP A 2 -12.86 5.56 4.85
N PRO A 3 -13.53 6.23 3.88
CA PRO A 3 -12.89 6.71 2.64
C PRO A 3 -11.71 7.64 2.89
N THR A 4 -11.78 8.40 3.98
CA THR A 4 -10.71 9.31 4.42
C THR A 4 -9.47 8.55 4.88
N GLU A 5 -9.65 7.40 5.55
CA GLU A 5 -8.56 6.58 6.03
C GLU A 5 -7.86 5.85 4.87
N GLU A 6 -8.66 5.30 3.94
CA GLU A 6 -8.17 4.69 2.72
C GLU A 6 -7.30 5.66 1.91
N LYS A 7 -7.79 6.87 1.65
CA LYS A 7 -7.05 7.89 0.92
C LYS A 7 -5.71 8.24 1.60
N ARG A 8 -5.70 8.37 2.93
CA ARG A 8 -4.47 8.63 3.70
C ARG A 8 -3.45 7.51 3.53
N ILE A 9 -3.89 6.26 3.60
CA ILE A 9 -3.00 5.09 3.41
C ILE A 9 -2.40 5.09 2.01
N ILE A 10 -3.22 5.31 0.99
CA ILE A 10 -2.77 5.35 -0.41
C ILE A 10 -1.74 6.46 -0.62
N GLU A 11 -2.03 7.69 -0.19
CA GLU A 11 -1.09 8.82 -0.32
C GLU A 11 0.23 8.58 0.44
N ASP A 12 0.16 7.95 1.61
CA ASP A 12 1.34 7.61 2.40
C ASP A 12 2.21 6.56 1.70
N ILE A 13 1.61 5.49 1.15
CA ILE A 13 2.33 4.48 0.36
C ILE A 13 2.96 5.10 -0.89
N LEU A 14 2.20 5.90 -1.65
CA LEU A 14 2.70 6.59 -2.85
C LEU A 14 3.93 7.45 -2.54
N LYS A 15 3.86 8.24 -1.46
CA LYS A 15 4.95 9.13 -1.04
C LYS A 15 6.18 8.37 -0.53
N LYS A 16 5.98 7.35 0.32
CA LYS A 16 7.07 6.59 0.95
C LYS A 16 7.79 5.67 -0.04
N ARG A 17 7.06 5.02 -0.94
CA ARG A 17 7.63 4.14 -1.99
C ARG A 17 8.01 4.89 -3.26
N ARG A 18 7.70 6.19 -3.35
CA ARG A 18 7.95 7.04 -4.54
C ARG A 18 7.37 6.42 -5.82
N LEU A 19 6.13 5.96 -5.75
CA LEU A 19 5.49 5.28 -6.86
C LEU A 19 5.06 6.30 -7.93
N SER A 20 5.39 6.01 -9.18
CA SER A 20 5.02 6.83 -10.34
C SER A 20 3.62 6.54 -10.87
N TYR A 21 2.91 5.59 -10.26
CA TYR A 21 1.62 5.07 -10.72
C TYR A 21 0.58 5.11 -9.60
N SER A 22 -0.68 5.17 -10.00
CA SER A 22 -1.81 5.12 -9.07
C SER A 22 -2.01 3.71 -8.53
N ILE A 23 -2.45 3.64 -7.28
CA ILE A 23 -2.81 2.40 -6.60
C ILE A 23 -4.18 2.56 -5.92
N GLU A 24 -4.88 1.45 -5.77
CA GLU A 24 -6.16 1.32 -5.07
C GLU A 24 -5.98 0.33 -3.93
N LEU A 25 -6.51 0.66 -2.75
CA LEU A 25 -6.47 -0.23 -1.60
C LEU A 25 -7.57 -1.29 -1.75
N LEU A 26 -7.19 -2.57 -1.72
CA LEU A 26 -8.13 -3.68 -1.82
C LEU A 26 -8.49 -4.23 -0.44
N ASP A 27 -7.50 -4.35 0.44
CA ASP A 27 -7.66 -5.02 1.73
C ASP A 27 -6.60 -4.57 2.74
N VAL A 28 -6.97 -4.55 4.02
CA VAL A 28 -6.08 -4.19 5.14
C VAL A 28 -6.18 -5.21 6.26
N GLN A 29 -5.06 -5.86 6.54
CA GLN A 29 -4.92 -6.87 7.58
C GLN A 29 -3.82 -6.45 8.57
N GLY A 30 -4.20 -5.67 9.58
CA GLY A 30 -3.27 -5.16 10.59
C GLY A 30 -2.22 -4.24 9.98
N ASN A 31 -1.01 -4.75 9.77
CA ASN A 31 0.08 -4.03 9.13
C ASN A 31 0.32 -4.43 7.66
N LYS A 32 -0.52 -5.30 7.08
CA LYS A 32 -0.49 -5.65 5.66
C LYS A 32 -1.55 -4.85 4.90
N TYR A 33 -1.15 -4.32 3.76
CA TYR A 33 -1.95 -3.49 2.86
C TYR A 33 -1.87 -4.08 1.46
N THR A 34 -2.96 -4.68 1.02
CA THR A 34 -3.08 -5.22 -0.33
C THR A 34 -3.59 -4.11 -1.23
N VAL A 35 -2.82 -3.79 -2.27
CA VAL A 35 -3.18 -2.75 -3.23
C VAL A 35 -3.18 -3.29 -4.65
N ARG A 36 -3.97 -2.69 -5.53
CA ARG A 36 -3.93 -2.92 -6.96
C ARG A 36 -3.36 -1.69 -7.64
N ASN A 37 -2.40 -1.86 -8.55
CA ASN A 37 -1.96 -0.75 -9.39
C ASN A 37 -2.88 -0.58 -10.62
N ASN A 38 -2.78 0.56 -11.28
CA ASN A 38 -3.50 0.85 -12.52
C ASN A 38 -3.14 -0.07 -13.70
N PHE A 39 -2.09 -0.89 -13.59
CA PHE A 39 -1.74 -1.93 -14.56
C PHE A 39 -2.45 -3.27 -14.29
N GLY A 40 -3.26 -3.36 -13.22
CA GLY A 40 -4.00 -4.56 -12.83
C GLY A 40 -3.23 -5.56 -11.98
N SER A 41 -1.97 -5.25 -11.61
CA SER A 41 -1.18 -6.09 -10.70
C SER A 41 -1.55 -5.83 -9.25
N THR A 42 -1.64 -6.90 -8.46
CA THR A 42 -1.85 -6.84 -7.01
C THR A 42 -0.51 -6.91 -6.28
N ILE A 43 -0.31 -6.01 -5.32
CA ILE A 43 0.92 -5.83 -4.57
C ILE A 43 0.56 -5.81 -3.09
N VAL A 44 1.34 -6.52 -2.26
CA VAL A 44 1.17 -6.51 -0.80
C VAL A 44 2.29 -5.70 -0.17
N TYR A 45 1.92 -4.63 0.53
CA TYR A 45 2.81 -3.81 1.34
C TYR A 45 2.67 -4.14 2.81
N ILE A 46 3.79 -4.33 3.50
CA ILE A 46 3.86 -4.52 4.94
C ILE A 46 4.41 -3.24 5.57
N LYS A 47 3.62 -2.60 6.43
CA LYS A 47 4.05 -1.45 7.22
C LYS A 47 4.90 -1.92 8.40
N LYS A 48 6.11 -1.40 8.49
CA LYS A 48 6.98 -1.54 9.65
C LYS A 48 7.45 -0.16 10.07
N LYS A 49 7.05 0.26 11.28
CA LYS A 49 7.28 1.62 11.81
C LYS A 49 6.68 2.67 10.88
N ASP A 50 7.53 3.39 10.14
CA ASP A 50 7.18 4.56 9.31
C ASP A 50 7.37 4.30 7.80
N ASN A 51 7.69 3.05 7.41
CA ASN A 51 7.97 2.65 6.04
C ASN A 51 7.12 1.45 5.61
N TYR A 52 6.97 1.31 4.29
CA TYR A 52 6.28 0.20 3.64
C TYR A 52 7.29 -0.66 2.88
N PHE A 53 7.16 -1.97 3.04
CA PHE A 53 8.03 -2.97 2.42
C PHE A 53 7.17 -3.90 1.58
N LEU A 54 7.68 -4.39 0.46
CA LEU A 54 7.04 -5.48 -0.25
C LEU A 54 7.16 -6.75 0.59
N GLU A 55 6.16 -7.63 0.53
CA GLU A 55 6.25 -8.92 1.21
C GLU A 55 7.51 -9.70 0.79
N ALA A 56 7.87 -9.64 -0.50
CA ALA A 56 9.09 -10.25 -1.04
C ALA A 56 10.42 -9.60 -0.59
N GLU A 57 10.41 -8.40 0.00
CA GLU A 57 11.62 -7.76 0.56
C GLU A 57 11.94 -8.25 1.99
N LEU A 58 11.02 -9.01 2.61
CA LEU A 58 11.10 -9.43 4.00
C LEU A 58 11.43 -10.92 4.17
N ASP A 59 11.54 -11.65 3.06
CA ASP A 59 11.92 -13.07 2.99
C ASP A 59 13.46 -13.22 2.88
#